data_AF-A0A0U1DQQ0-F1
#
_entry.id   AF-A0A0U1DQQ0-F1
#
_cell.length_a   1.000
_cell.length_b   1.000
_cell.length_c   1.000
_cell.angle_alpha   90.00
_cell.angle_beta   90.00
_cell.angle_gamma   90.00
#
_symmetry.space_group_name_H-M   'P 1'
#
loop_
_entity.id
_entity.type
_entity.pdbx_description
1 polymer ?
#
loop_
_entity_poly.entity_id
_entity_poly.type
_entity_poly.pdbx_seq_one_letter_code
_entity_poly.pdbx_strand_id
1 'polypeptide(L)'
;MQTARPGDWVENATGLDDISPDAYRMEIPTSRYTAPEFVAQERDSIWQKVWQVVGRVDELTNAGDWKQYQIFDQSYLIVRGKDGRLHAFVNACRHRGNVLCREARGNAKRGFLCQYHLWSYDLDGRLKGMLREALAGPIDKDSHGLIEPRWTRSRVSSSSIRIRTQRRWPISSAKRSRPCSRRTISTRW
;
A
#
# COMPACT_ATOMS: atom_id res chain seq x y z
N MET A 1 26.19 -49.61 11.75
CA MET A 1 25.76 -48.37 11.06
C MET A 1 26.21 -48.46 9.63
N GLN A 2 25.28 -48.54 8.66
CA GLN A 2 25.63 -48.55 7.24
C GLN A 2 26.08 -47.14 6.83
N THR A 3 27.29 -47.02 6.31
CA THR A 3 27.84 -45.79 5.73
C THR A 3 27.30 -45.65 4.30
N ALA A 4 26.47 -44.63 4.07
CA ALA A 4 25.99 -44.31 2.73
C ALA A 4 27.15 -43.97 1.78
N ARG A 5 27.10 -44.44 0.54
CA ARG A 5 28.13 -44.19 -0.48
C ARG A 5 27.83 -42.90 -1.24
N PRO A 6 28.84 -42.27 -1.87
CA PRO A 6 28.61 -41.12 -2.76
C PRO A 6 27.66 -41.49 -3.90
N GLY A 7 26.53 -40.77 -4.01
CA GLY A 7 25.46 -41.05 -4.99
C GLY A 7 24.23 -41.75 -4.40
N ASP A 8 24.32 -42.25 -3.16
CA ASP A 8 23.16 -42.80 -2.47
C ASP A 8 22.27 -41.67 -1.97
N TRP A 9 20.99 -41.73 -2.33
CA TRP A 9 19.96 -40.89 -1.71
C TRP A 9 19.73 -41.39 -0.28
N VAL A 10 20.21 -40.62 0.70
CA VAL A 10 19.96 -40.90 2.12
C VAL A 10 18.62 -40.30 2.52
N GLU A 11 17.53 -40.84 1.97
CA GLU A 11 16.17 -40.49 2.39
C GLU A 11 15.82 -41.26 3.67
N ASN A 12 16.40 -40.84 4.80
CA ASN A 12 16.05 -41.34 6.14
C ASN A 12 14.96 -40.49 6.82
N ALA A 13 14.31 -39.58 6.08
CA ALA A 13 13.23 -38.74 6.58
C ALA A 13 11.89 -39.33 6.17
N THR A 14 10.89 -39.20 7.06
CA THR A 14 9.50 -39.53 6.78
C THR A 14 9.06 -38.88 5.47
N GLY A 15 8.70 -39.70 4.48
CA GLY A 15 8.18 -39.23 3.20
C GLY A 15 6.79 -38.61 3.38
N LEU A 16 6.35 -37.81 2.39
CA LEU A 16 5.00 -37.24 2.42
C LEU A 16 3.93 -38.35 2.48
N ASP A 17 4.18 -39.49 1.84
CA ASP A 17 3.31 -40.68 1.83
C ASP A 17 3.24 -41.40 3.18
N ASP A 18 4.24 -41.20 4.05
CA ASP A 18 4.30 -41.78 5.40
C ASP A 18 3.56 -40.93 6.44
N ILE A 19 3.08 -39.74 6.06
CA ILE A 19 2.35 -38.83 6.95
C ILE A 19 0.86 -39.07 6.77
N SER A 20 0.21 -39.62 7.81
CA SER A 20 -1.24 -39.72 7.83
C SER A 20 -1.89 -38.35 7.61
N PRO A 21 -2.91 -38.22 6.75
CA PRO A 21 -3.66 -36.98 6.58
C PRO A 21 -4.21 -36.41 7.90
N ASP A 22 -4.45 -37.28 8.88
CA ASP A 22 -4.90 -36.90 10.23
C ASP A 22 -3.80 -36.33 11.13
N ALA A 23 -2.52 -36.47 10.76
CA ALA A 23 -1.39 -35.95 11.53
C ALA A 23 -1.42 -34.41 11.65
N TYR A 24 -2.11 -33.73 10.73
CA TYR A 24 -2.33 -32.28 10.74
C TYR A 24 -3.82 -31.96 10.86
N ARG A 25 -4.49 -32.46 11.90
CA ARG A 25 -5.89 -32.10 12.19
C ARG A 25 -5.99 -30.66 12.71
N MET A 26 -5.80 -29.69 11.82
CA MET A 26 -6.23 -28.31 12.03
C MET A 26 -7.70 -28.19 11.65
N GLU A 27 -8.57 -28.19 12.65
CA GLU A 27 -9.99 -27.91 12.47
C GLU A 27 -10.20 -26.39 12.37
N ILE A 28 -10.19 -25.86 11.14
CA ILE A 28 -10.47 -24.45 10.88
C ILE A 28 -11.95 -24.31 10.50
N PRO A 29 -12.79 -23.63 11.30
CA PRO A 29 -14.19 -23.47 10.97
C PRO A 29 -14.36 -22.65 9.69
N THR A 30 -15.24 -23.11 8.79
CA THR A 30 -15.49 -22.48 7.48
C THR A 30 -15.93 -21.02 7.61
N SER A 31 -16.59 -20.66 8.72
CA SER A 31 -17.02 -19.29 8.99
C SER A 31 -15.87 -18.27 8.93
N ARG A 32 -14.63 -18.65 9.23
CA ARG A 32 -13.46 -17.74 9.12
C ARG A 32 -13.28 -17.17 7.71
N TYR A 33 -13.73 -17.86 6.68
CA TYR A 33 -13.58 -17.45 5.28
C TYR A 33 -14.75 -16.62 4.75
N THR A 34 -15.88 -16.60 5.46
CA THR A 34 -17.13 -15.97 4.98
C THR A 34 -17.67 -14.89 5.92
N ALA A 35 -17.32 -14.94 7.19
CA ALA A 35 -17.78 -14.02 8.23
C ALA A 35 -17.22 -12.59 8.04
N PRO A 36 -18.07 -11.57 7.88
CA PRO A 36 -17.64 -10.17 7.75
C PRO A 36 -16.81 -9.65 8.95
N GLU A 37 -17.09 -10.15 10.14
CA GLU A 37 -16.37 -9.81 11.36
C GLU A 37 -14.91 -10.31 11.32
N PHE A 38 -14.66 -11.48 10.72
CA PHE A 38 -13.31 -12.02 10.60
C PHE A 38 -12.47 -11.20 9.63
N VAL A 39 -12.99 -10.86 8.43
CA VAL A 39 -12.24 -10.01 7.49
C VAL A 39 -11.94 -8.62 8.05
N ALA A 40 -12.86 -8.04 8.85
CA ALA A 40 -12.61 -6.77 9.53
C ALA A 40 -11.48 -6.89 10.57
N GLN A 41 -11.48 -7.99 11.34
CA GLN A 41 -10.40 -8.26 12.31
C GLN A 41 -9.06 -8.50 11.61
N GLU A 42 -9.02 -9.24 10.50
CA GLU A 42 -7.81 -9.49 9.72
C GLU A 42 -7.25 -8.19 9.12
N ARG A 43 -8.12 -7.34 8.57
CA ARG A 43 -7.75 -6.01 8.07
C ARG A 43 -6.97 -5.24 9.13
N ASP A 44 -7.55 -5.10 10.31
CA ASP A 44 -7.01 -4.24 11.37
C ASP A 44 -5.85 -4.89 12.14
N SER A 45 -5.79 -6.22 12.18
CA SER A 45 -4.82 -6.97 13.00
C SER A 45 -3.60 -7.43 12.21
N ILE A 46 -3.77 -7.76 10.93
CA ILE A 46 -2.72 -8.34 10.08
C ILE A 46 -2.43 -7.38 8.93
N TRP A 47 -3.38 -7.19 8.03
CA TRP A 47 -3.12 -6.60 6.71
C TRP A 47 -2.67 -5.14 6.76
N GLN A 48 -3.06 -4.39 7.80
CA GLN A 48 -2.63 -3.00 8.04
C GLN A 48 -1.35 -2.86 8.88
N LYS A 49 -0.68 -3.96 9.23
CA LYS A 49 0.54 -3.93 10.08
C LYS A 49 1.75 -4.63 9.45
N VAL A 50 1.52 -5.48 8.46
CA VAL A 50 2.54 -6.32 7.83
C VAL A 50 3.11 -5.66 6.57
N TRP A 51 4.25 -6.18 6.13
CA TRP A 51 4.87 -5.79 4.86
C TRP A 51 4.13 -6.46 3.70
N GLN A 52 3.64 -5.66 2.75
CA GLN A 52 3.01 -6.10 1.52
C GLN A 52 4.03 -6.10 0.39
N VAL A 53 4.08 -7.18 -0.39
CA VAL A 53 4.83 -7.21 -1.66
C VAL A 53 3.96 -6.54 -2.71
N VAL A 54 4.40 -5.38 -3.21
CA VAL A 54 3.58 -4.54 -4.09
C VAL A 54 3.99 -4.62 -5.56
N GLY A 55 5.12 -5.26 -5.86
CA GLY A 55 5.59 -5.47 -7.23
C GLY A 55 7.09 -5.73 -7.29
N ARG A 56 7.59 -5.79 -8.53
CA ARG A 56 9.02 -5.92 -8.83
C ARG A 56 9.63 -4.60 -9.29
N VAL A 57 10.93 -4.48 -9.09
CA VAL A 57 11.72 -3.32 -9.57
C VAL A 57 11.66 -3.23 -11.11
N ASP A 58 11.67 -4.37 -11.79
CA ASP A 58 11.67 -4.45 -13.26
C ASP A 58 10.33 -4.09 -13.90
N GLU A 59 9.26 -3.94 -13.10
CA GLU A 59 7.98 -3.41 -13.60
C GLU A 59 8.01 -1.89 -13.79
N LEU A 60 9.00 -1.21 -13.19
CA LEU A 60 9.14 0.24 -13.19
C LEU A 60 10.56 0.58 -13.68
N THR A 61 10.77 0.47 -14.98
CA THR A 61 12.12 0.58 -15.58
C THR A 61 12.51 2.02 -15.82
N ASN A 62 11.59 2.83 -16.34
CA ASN A 62 11.86 4.19 -16.79
C ASN A 62 11.48 5.22 -15.73
N ALA A 63 12.13 6.38 -15.77
CA ALA A 63 11.71 7.53 -14.97
C ALA A 63 10.25 7.91 -15.25
N GLY A 64 9.49 8.12 -14.19
CA GLY A 64 8.06 8.41 -14.26
C GLY A 64 7.16 7.18 -14.34
N ASP A 65 7.70 5.98 -14.54
CA ASP A 65 6.87 4.76 -14.47
C ASP A 65 6.28 4.67 -13.06
N TRP A 66 4.97 4.42 -13.00
CA TRP A 66 4.27 4.24 -11.74
C TRP A 66 3.26 3.10 -11.82
N LYS A 67 2.97 2.50 -10.68
CA LYS A 67 1.89 1.53 -10.50
C LYS A 67 1.09 1.82 -9.25
N GLN A 68 -0.18 1.48 -9.29
CA GLN A 68 -1.06 1.51 -8.14
C GLN A 68 -1.02 0.16 -7.41
N TYR A 69 -1.04 0.21 -6.09
CA TYR A 69 -1.33 -0.94 -5.23
C TYR A 69 -2.45 -0.58 -4.26
N GLN A 70 -3.49 -1.41 -4.20
CA GLN A 70 -4.64 -1.19 -3.33
C GLN A 70 -4.84 -2.38 -2.41
N ILE A 71 -5.11 -2.10 -1.14
CA ILE A 71 -5.45 -3.11 -0.15
C ILE A 71 -6.53 -2.52 0.77
N PHE A 72 -7.69 -3.17 0.82
CA PHE A 72 -8.90 -2.61 1.43
C PHE A 72 -9.18 -1.18 0.93
N ASP A 73 -9.27 -0.23 1.85
CA ASP A 73 -9.53 1.19 1.66
C ASP A 73 -8.25 2.02 1.43
N GLN A 74 -7.07 1.39 1.42
CA GLN A 74 -5.79 2.07 1.26
C GLN A 74 -5.27 1.92 -0.17
N SER A 75 -4.86 3.04 -0.77
CA SER A 75 -4.33 3.10 -2.12
C SER A 75 -2.95 3.75 -2.11
N TYR A 76 -2.00 3.11 -2.79
CA TYR A 76 -0.60 3.51 -2.83
C TYR A 76 -0.12 3.64 -4.27
N LEU A 77 0.78 4.59 -4.50
CA LEU A 77 1.51 4.76 -5.74
C LEU A 77 2.96 4.36 -5.52
N ILE A 78 3.47 3.49 -6.37
CA ILE A 78 4.89 3.15 -6.43
C ILE A 78 5.39 3.79 -7.71
N VAL A 79 6.43 4.62 -7.61
CA VAL A 79 6.91 5.43 -8.74
C VAL A 79 8.43 5.39 -8.82
N ARG A 80 8.95 5.43 -10.05
CA ARG A 80 10.37 5.65 -10.31
C ARG A 80 10.65 7.15 -10.51
N GLY A 81 11.43 7.71 -9.61
CA GLY A 81 11.91 9.09 -9.67
C GLY A 81 12.86 9.33 -10.84
N LYS A 82 13.09 10.61 -11.15
CA LYS A 82 14.06 11.05 -12.18
C LYS A 82 15.50 10.74 -11.77
N ASP A 83 15.74 10.61 -10.48
CA ASP A 83 17.00 10.19 -9.86
C ASP A 83 17.25 8.68 -9.98
N GLY A 84 16.34 7.93 -10.59
CA GLY A 84 16.43 6.47 -10.68
C GLY A 84 16.18 5.77 -9.34
N ARG A 85 15.62 6.45 -8.34
CA ARG A 85 15.16 5.82 -7.10
C ARG A 85 13.69 5.45 -7.22
N LEU A 86 13.28 4.46 -6.44
CA LEU A 86 11.85 4.18 -6.25
C LEU A 86 11.36 5.02 -5.09
N HIS A 87 10.10 5.44 -5.17
CA HIS A 87 9.36 6.07 -4.10
C HIS A 87 8.00 5.38 -3.97
N ALA A 88 7.44 5.46 -2.77
CA ALA A 88 6.08 5.04 -2.52
C ALA A 88 5.31 6.18 -1.87
N PHE A 89 4.07 6.42 -2.30
CA PHE A 89 3.20 7.47 -1.78
C PHE A 89 1.80 6.94 -1.53
N VAL A 90 1.05 7.60 -0.65
CA VAL A 90 -0.40 7.44 -0.60
C VAL A 90 -1.00 8.08 -1.84
N ASN A 91 -1.89 7.35 -2.53
CA ASN A 91 -2.59 7.83 -3.74
C ASN A 91 -3.75 8.77 -3.39
N ALA A 92 -3.43 9.86 -2.67
CA ALA A 92 -4.40 10.86 -2.26
C ALA A 92 -3.75 12.25 -2.24
N CYS A 93 -4.40 13.20 -2.92
CA CYS A 93 -3.99 14.59 -2.93
C CYS A 93 -4.07 15.20 -1.51
N ARG A 94 -3.03 15.90 -1.09
CA ARG A 94 -2.95 16.56 0.23
C ARG A 94 -3.92 17.72 0.43
N HIS A 95 -4.53 18.23 -0.65
CA HIS A 95 -5.54 19.29 -0.55
C HIS A 95 -6.84 18.77 0.06
N ARG A 96 -7.51 17.80 -0.60
CA ARG A 96 -8.84 17.28 -0.19
C ARG A 96 -8.99 15.77 -0.35
N GLY A 97 -7.89 15.04 -0.43
CA GLY A 97 -7.90 13.58 -0.49
C GLY A 97 -8.36 12.96 -1.81
N ASN A 98 -8.51 13.75 -2.88
CA ASN A 98 -8.87 13.19 -4.18
C ASN A 98 -7.78 12.24 -4.70
N VAL A 99 -8.20 11.13 -5.30
CA VAL A 99 -7.30 10.13 -5.91
C VAL A 99 -6.50 10.80 -7.04
N LEU A 100 -5.18 10.56 -7.07
CA LEU A 100 -4.30 11.17 -8.08
C LEU A 100 -4.31 10.38 -9.39
N CYS A 101 -4.17 9.06 -9.28
CA CYS A 101 -4.16 8.16 -10.43
C CYS A 101 -5.21 7.07 -10.22
N ARG A 102 -6.06 6.86 -11.22
CA ARG A 102 -7.15 5.87 -11.16
C ARG A 102 -6.82 4.59 -11.92
N GLU A 103 -5.87 4.68 -12.85
CA GLU A 103 -5.39 3.54 -13.64
C GLU A 103 -4.46 2.67 -12.79
N ALA A 104 -4.33 1.39 -13.16
CA ALA A 104 -3.48 0.46 -12.44
C ALA A 104 -1.98 0.77 -12.59
N ARG A 105 -1.58 1.38 -13.71
CA ARG A 105 -0.21 1.74 -14.04
C ARG A 105 -0.17 2.84 -15.09
N GLY A 106 0.97 3.51 -15.20
CA GLY A 106 1.21 4.48 -16.26
C GLY A 106 2.61 5.06 -16.19
N ASN A 107 2.85 6.12 -16.97
CA ASN A 107 4.08 6.89 -16.91
C ASN A 107 3.75 8.38 -16.74
N ALA A 108 4.21 8.97 -15.63
CA ALA A 108 3.96 10.35 -15.24
C ALA A 108 5.19 11.23 -15.53
N LYS A 109 5.57 11.39 -16.81
CA LYS A 109 6.78 12.15 -17.23
C LYS A 109 6.99 13.48 -16.51
N ARG A 110 5.89 14.20 -16.21
CA ARG A 110 5.90 15.55 -15.60
C ARG A 110 5.53 15.57 -14.11
N GLY A 111 5.32 14.40 -13.49
CA GLY A 111 4.76 14.26 -12.15
C GLY A 111 3.24 14.04 -12.15
N PHE A 112 2.63 14.13 -10.98
CA PHE A 112 1.22 13.87 -10.76
C PHE A 112 0.40 15.15 -10.73
N LEU A 113 -0.77 15.14 -11.37
CA LEU A 113 -1.69 16.27 -11.39
C LEU A 113 -3.05 15.84 -10.85
N CYS A 114 -3.46 16.45 -9.73
CA CYS A 114 -4.76 16.19 -9.15
C CYS A 114 -5.87 16.80 -10.01
N GLN A 115 -6.74 15.97 -10.58
CA GLN A 115 -7.84 16.40 -11.46
C GLN A 115 -8.92 17.25 -10.76
N TYR A 116 -8.85 17.39 -9.43
CA TYR A 116 -9.85 18.18 -8.70
C TYR A 116 -9.53 19.69 -8.73
N HIS A 117 -8.34 20.09 -8.30
CA HIS A 117 -7.93 21.50 -8.21
C HIS A 117 -6.54 21.76 -8.79
N LEU A 118 -6.05 20.84 -9.61
CA LEU A 118 -4.78 20.95 -10.34
C LEU A 118 -3.56 21.22 -9.44
N TRP A 119 -3.57 20.66 -8.22
CA TRP A 119 -2.34 20.54 -7.43
C TRP A 119 -1.41 19.57 -8.14
N SER A 120 -0.19 20.02 -8.38
CA SER A 120 0.84 19.27 -9.09
C SER A 120 1.95 18.84 -8.14
N TYR A 121 2.32 17.57 -8.22
CA TYR A 121 3.38 16.97 -7.42
C TYR A 121 4.48 16.45 -8.35
N ASP A 122 5.74 16.58 -7.95
CA ASP A 122 6.83 15.94 -8.68
C ASP A 122 6.91 14.43 -8.34
N LEU A 123 7.79 13.70 -9.03
CA LEU A 123 7.96 12.25 -8.89
C LEU A 123 8.58 11.84 -7.56
N ASP A 124 9.18 12.79 -6.84
CA ASP A 124 9.66 12.64 -5.46
C ASP A 124 8.59 13.06 -4.42
N GLY A 125 7.37 13.35 -4.86
CA GLY A 125 6.23 13.65 -4.01
C GLY A 125 6.14 15.11 -3.56
N ARG A 126 7.12 15.98 -3.84
CA ARG A 126 7.05 17.39 -3.44
C ARG A 126 5.90 18.12 -4.13
N LEU A 127 5.21 19.01 -3.41
CA LEU A 127 4.19 19.89 -3.99
C LEU A 127 4.88 20.93 -4.87
N LYS A 128 4.72 20.80 -6.19
CA LYS A 128 5.37 21.67 -7.17
C LYS A 128 4.61 22.98 -7.38
N GLY A 129 3.29 22.89 -7.50
CA GLY A 129 2.49 24.06 -7.84
C GLY A 129 1.00 23.83 -7.65
N MET A 130 0.31 24.95 -7.46
CA MET A 130 -1.14 25.00 -7.26
C MET A 130 -1.73 25.96 -8.28
N LEU A 131 -2.92 25.64 -8.78
CA LEU A 131 -3.64 26.57 -9.63
C LEU A 131 -4.03 27.81 -8.82
N ARG A 132 -3.78 29.00 -9.38
CA ARG A 132 -4.08 30.31 -8.76
C ARG A 132 -3.45 30.45 -7.36
N GLU A 133 -2.19 30.06 -7.23
CA GLU A 133 -1.42 30.09 -5.98
C GLU A 133 -1.49 31.42 -5.22
N ALA A 134 -1.48 32.55 -5.92
CA ALA A 134 -1.62 33.89 -5.32
C ALA A 134 -2.92 34.11 -4.52
N LEU A 135 -3.95 33.29 -4.73
CA LEU A 135 -5.25 33.37 -4.05
C LEU A 135 -5.45 32.24 -3.04
N ALA A 136 -4.51 31.29 -2.94
CA ALA A 136 -4.65 30.11 -2.10
C ALA A 136 -4.39 30.38 -0.60
N GLY A 137 -3.92 31.59 -0.26
CA GLY A 137 -3.42 31.92 1.07
C GLY A 137 -2.03 31.34 1.31
N PRO A 138 -1.47 31.50 2.53
CA PRO A 138 -0.14 30.98 2.86
C PRO A 138 -0.18 29.45 2.97
N ILE A 139 0.16 28.76 1.89
CA ILE A 139 0.36 27.31 1.87
C ILE A 139 1.86 27.05 1.77
N ASP A 140 2.41 26.45 2.82
CA ASP A 140 3.77 25.95 2.80
C ASP A 140 3.84 24.67 1.96
N LYS A 141 4.57 24.71 0.85
CA LYS A 141 4.71 23.59 -0.08
C LYS A 141 5.51 22.43 0.50
N ASP A 142 6.45 22.72 1.40
CA ASP A 142 7.35 21.71 1.96
C ASP A 142 6.59 20.79 2.93
N SER A 143 5.59 21.30 3.65
CA SER A 143 4.71 20.49 4.52
C SER A 143 3.56 19.77 3.79
N HIS A 144 3.31 20.10 2.51
CA HIS A 144 2.18 19.61 1.73
C HIS A 144 2.55 18.64 0.60
N GLY A 145 3.76 18.08 0.63
CA GLY A 145 4.15 16.96 -0.24
C GLY A 145 3.32 15.68 0.00
N LEU A 146 3.34 14.79 -0.98
CA LEU A 146 2.71 13.48 -0.87
C LEU A 146 3.28 12.72 0.34
N ILE A 147 2.38 11.98 0.97
CA ILE A 147 2.71 11.23 2.16
C ILE A 147 3.42 9.93 1.76
N GLU A 148 4.64 9.74 2.25
CA GLU A 148 5.39 8.49 2.10
C GLU A 148 5.06 7.49 3.22
N PRO A 149 4.44 6.32 2.93
CA PRO A 149 4.41 5.23 3.90
C PRO A 149 5.82 4.74 4.20
N ARG A 150 6.02 4.11 5.35
CA ARG A 150 7.22 3.29 5.57
C ARG A 150 7.29 2.21 4.48
N TRP A 151 8.33 2.24 3.67
CA TRP A 151 8.55 1.27 2.61
C TRP A 151 10.02 0.86 2.58
N THR A 152 10.34 -0.28 1.96
CA THR A 152 11.71 -0.75 1.82
C THR A 152 11.87 -1.56 0.54
N ARG A 153 13.07 -1.53 -0.03
CA ARG A 153 13.51 -2.51 -1.02
C ARG A 153 14.09 -3.70 -0.25
N SER A 154 13.65 -4.91 -0.57
CA SER A 154 14.23 -6.11 0.04
C SER A 154 15.73 -6.16 -0.22
N ARG A 155 16.55 -6.31 0.82
CA ARG A 155 17.99 -6.60 0.69
C ARG A 155 18.26 -8.06 0.28
N VAL A 156 17.29 -8.94 0.48
CA VAL A 156 17.44 -10.41 0.35
C VAL A 156 17.12 -10.90 -1.06
N SER A 157 16.24 -10.19 -1.79
CA SER A 157 16.08 -10.36 -3.24
C SER A 157 15.99 -8.99 -3.87
N SER A 158 16.98 -8.66 -4.70
CA SER A 158 17.21 -7.33 -5.30
C SER A 158 16.03 -6.82 -6.14
N SER A 159 15.04 -7.66 -6.45
CA SER A 159 13.95 -7.33 -7.37
C SER A 159 12.59 -7.07 -6.72
N SER A 160 12.37 -7.29 -5.41
CA SER A 160 11.03 -7.12 -4.80
C SER A 160 10.85 -5.79 -4.06
N ILE A 161 9.72 -5.11 -4.30
CA ILE A 161 9.31 -3.86 -3.66
C ILE A 161 8.31 -4.20 -2.55
N ARG A 162 8.56 -3.69 -1.33
CA ARG A 162 7.67 -3.90 -0.18
C ARG A 162 7.24 -2.58 0.46
N ILE A 163 5.95 -2.46 0.76
CA ILE A 163 5.38 -1.34 1.51
C ILE A 163 4.86 -1.87 2.85
N ARG A 164 5.13 -1.15 3.93
CA ARG A 164 4.48 -1.42 5.20
C ARG A 164 3.18 -0.63 5.26
N THR A 165 2.07 -1.35 5.25
CA THR A 165 0.76 -0.77 5.49
C THR A 165 0.69 -0.23 6.93
N GLN A 166 -0.16 0.76 7.15
CA GLN A 166 -0.31 1.40 8.46
C GLN A 166 -1.79 1.42 8.86
N ARG A 167 -2.05 1.27 10.16
CA ARG A 167 -3.40 1.13 10.76
C ARG A 167 -4.37 2.27 10.46
N ARG A 168 -3.84 3.44 10.14
CA ARG A 168 -4.54 4.64 9.72
C ARG A 168 -3.49 5.72 9.57
N TRP A 169 -3.55 6.48 8.49
CA TRP A 169 -2.89 7.77 8.51
C TRP A 169 -3.52 8.60 9.62
N PRO A 170 -2.74 9.19 10.54
CA PRO A 170 -3.25 10.30 11.32
C PRO A 170 -3.50 11.40 10.30
N ILE A 171 -4.72 11.46 9.76
CA ILE A 171 -5.33 12.76 9.51
C ILE A 171 -5.10 13.48 10.83
N SER A 172 -4.32 14.56 10.78
CA SER A 172 -3.82 15.27 11.96
C SER A 172 -4.87 15.24 13.06
N SER A 173 -4.40 15.09 14.29
CA SER A 173 -5.17 15.24 15.51
C SER A 173 -5.80 16.65 15.59
N ALA A 174 -6.72 16.97 14.70
CA ALA A 174 -7.78 17.91 14.93
C ALA A 174 -8.60 17.26 16.05
N LYS A 175 -8.47 17.87 17.23
CA LYS A 175 -9.22 17.56 18.46
C LYS A 175 -10.57 16.96 18.10
N ARG A 176 -10.90 15.80 18.66
CA ARG A 176 -12.27 15.29 18.73
C ARG A 176 -13.13 16.35 19.41
N SER A 177 -13.65 17.31 18.65
CA SER A 177 -14.82 18.06 19.04
C SER A 177 -16.01 17.12 18.90
N ARG A 178 -16.91 17.24 19.89
CA ARG A 178 -17.99 16.33 20.25
C ARG A 178 -18.87 15.88 19.07
N PRO A 179 -19.54 14.71 19.16
CA PRO A 179 -20.45 14.26 18.11
C PRO A 179 -21.57 15.28 17.91
N CYS A 180 -21.62 15.86 16.71
CA CYS A 180 -22.75 16.67 16.25
C CYS A 180 -23.97 15.74 16.16
N SER A 181 -25.02 16.05 16.92
CA SER A 181 -26.27 15.30 16.95
C SER A 181 -26.83 15.13 15.55
N ARG A 182 -27.17 13.89 15.18
CA ARG A 182 -27.87 13.54 13.94
C ARG A 182 -29.11 14.43 13.78
N ARG A 183 -29.14 15.28 12.76
CA ARG A 183 -30.39 15.75 12.16
C ARG A 183 -30.63 14.95 10.91
N THR A 184 -31.65 14.11 10.96
CA THR A 184 -32.23 13.43 9.82
C THR A 184 -32.75 14.49 8.86
N ILE A 185 -32.17 14.60 7.67
CA ILE A 185 -32.77 15.37 6.58
C ILE A 185 -33.69 14.40 5.84
N SER A 186 -34.99 14.62 6.01
CA SER A 186 -36.07 14.01 5.23
C SER A 186 -35.95 14.47 3.78
N THR A 187 -35.61 13.57 2.88
CA THR A 187 -35.72 13.79 1.42
C THR A 187 -37.17 13.61 0.99
N ARG A 188 -37.82 14.72 0.62
CA ARG A 188 -38.95 14.76 -0.30
C ARG A 188 -38.46 15.48 -1.55
N TRP A 189 -38.21 14.71 -2.60
CA TRP A 189 -38.32 15.08 -4.01
C TRP A 189 -38.66 13.79 -4.75
#